data_AF-A0A5N5CV38-F1
#
_entry.id   AF-A0A5N5CV38-F1
#
_cell.length_a   1.000
_cell.length_b   1.000
_cell.length_c   1.000
_cell.angle_alpha   90.00
_cell.angle_beta   90.00
_cell.angle_gamma   90.00
#
_symmetry.space_group_name_H-M   'P 1'
#
loop_
_entity.id
_entity.type
_entity.pdbx_description
1 polymer ?
#
loop_
_entity_poly.entity_id
_entity_poly.type
_entity_poly.pdbx_seq_one_letter_code
_entity_poly.pdbx_strand_id
1 'polypeptide(L)'
;MEPGYFPKWMPFFHLAVDINVREDEGIGRKLHEQGIEPKDLKAVVLSHLHHDHGDGISDLKDAPIYVSKEHWDAYKSPVQATIEGAVPNQWPEGFVPKLLEPTGGPIGPFERSYPITSDGKVVAVDTPGHVPGHLGLIVFGDRATYFLAGDATYDQALLDQELTDGVNNNPYLAIESIKKIKELARQQPLVLLPAHDLDAARRLAELDFYKPTEL
;
A
#
# COMPACT_ATOMS: atom_id res chain seq x y z
N MET A 1 20.66 2.56 -7.49
CA MET A 1 20.45 3.04 -6.11
C MET A 1 21.70 3.78 -5.62
N GLU A 2 21.54 4.94 -4.98
CA GLU A 2 22.67 5.76 -4.54
C GLU A 2 23.43 5.14 -3.33
N PRO A 3 24.76 5.32 -3.24
CA PRO A 3 25.52 4.88 -2.07
C PRO A 3 24.97 5.48 -0.76
N GLY A 4 24.63 4.64 0.21
CA GLY A 4 24.11 5.08 1.51
C GLY A 4 22.59 5.22 1.59
N TYR A 5 21.86 4.80 0.55
CA TYR A 5 20.39 4.72 0.56
C TYR A 5 19.89 3.89 1.76
N PHE A 6 20.32 2.63 1.84
CA PHE A 6 20.03 1.77 2.98
C PHE A 6 21.01 1.99 4.15
N PRO A 7 20.51 1.89 5.40
CA PRO A 7 21.34 2.01 6.59
C PRO A 7 22.38 0.90 6.64
N LYS A 8 23.67 1.27 6.71
CA LYS A 8 24.81 0.32 6.72
C LYS A 8 24.78 -0.71 7.85
N TRP A 9 24.09 -0.40 8.94
CA TRP A 9 24.03 -1.24 10.13
C TRP A 9 22.95 -2.33 10.07
N MET A 10 22.05 -2.31 9.08
CA MET A 10 20.91 -3.22 9.02
C MET A 10 21.10 -4.32 7.96
N PRO A 11 21.39 -5.57 8.37
CA PRO A 11 21.81 -6.62 7.44
C PRO A 11 20.73 -7.05 6.45
N PHE A 12 19.45 -6.96 6.80
CA PHE A 12 18.33 -7.29 5.92
C PHE A 12 18.45 -6.57 4.55
N PHE A 13 18.65 -5.24 4.57
CA PHE A 13 18.76 -4.45 3.35
C PHE A 13 20.00 -4.77 2.50
N HIS A 14 21.07 -5.33 3.08
CA HIS A 14 22.30 -5.64 2.35
C HIS A 14 22.40 -7.10 1.91
N LEU A 15 21.52 -7.98 2.42
CA LEU A 15 21.58 -9.42 2.18
C LEU A 15 20.31 -9.98 1.52
N ALA A 16 19.16 -9.34 1.72
CA ALA A 16 17.86 -9.86 1.30
C ALA A 16 17.09 -8.92 0.37
N VAL A 17 17.58 -7.69 0.17
CA VAL A 17 16.94 -6.69 -0.69
C VAL A 17 17.83 -6.40 -1.89
N ASP A 18 17.28 -6.63 -3.08
CA ASP A 18 17.88 -6.23 -4.35
C ASP A 18 16.84 -5.45 -5.15
N ILE A 19 16.98 -4.12 -5.15
CA ILE A 19 16.06 -3.21 -5.83
C ILE A 19 16.85 -2.45 -6.87
N ASN A 20 16.43 -2.58 -8.12
CA ASN A 20 17.01 -1.88 -9.24
C ASN A 20 15.94 -1.00 -9.90
N VAL A 21 15.74 0.19 -9.32
CA VAL A 21 14.90 1.25 -9.87
C VAL A 21 15.80 2.32 -10.45
N ARG A 22 15.63 2.63 -11.73
CA ARG A 22 16.29 3.76 -12.41
C ARG A 22 15.63 5.07 -12.01
N GLU A 23 16.37 6.18 -12.12
CA GLU A 23 15.80 7.51 -11.84
C GLU A 23 14.50 7.79 -12.62
N ASP A 24 14.41 7.36 -13.88
CA ASP A 24 13.23 7.54 -14.74
C ASP A 24 12.11 6.52 -14.51
N GLU A 25 12.30 5.59 -13.59
CA GLU A 25 11.28 4.66 -13.09
C GLU A 25 10.64 5.15 -11.78
N GLY A 26 11.25 6.12 -11.09
CA GLY A 26 10.72 6.70 -9.86
C GLY A 26 9.41 7.46 -10.04
N ILE A 27 8.60 7.51 -8.98
CA ILE A 27 7.24 8.08 -9.01
C ILE A 27 7.22 9.55 -9.45
N GLY A 28 8.21 10.35 -9.02
CA GLY A 28 8.31 11.75 -9.42
C GLY A 28 8.45 11.92 -10.94
N ARG A 29 9.30 11.10 -11.57
CA ARG A 29 9.48 11.10 -13.03
C ARG A 29 8.22 10.60 -13.75
N LYS A 30 7.59 9.53 -13.25
CA LYS A 30 6.36 8.99 -13.85
C LYS A 30 5.19 9.97 -13.82
N LEU A 31 5.04 10.74 -12.75
CA LEU A 31 4.04 11.81 -12.67
C LEU A 31 4.35 12.95 -13.64
N HIS A 32 5.60 13.42 -13.68
CA HIS A 32 6.02 14.49 -14.58
C HIS A 32 5.85 14.10 -16.06
N GLU A 33 6.13 12.85 -16.44
CA GLU A 33 5.87 12.32 -17.80
C GLU A 33 4.38 12.41 -18.20
N GLN A 34 3.47 12.38 -17.22
CA GLN A 34 2.04 12.56 -17.42
C GLN A 34 1.58 14.03 -17.29
N GLY A 35 2.52 14.97 -17.09
CA GLY A 35 2.22 16.38 -16.87
C GLY A 35 1.59 16.68 -15.51
N ILE A 36 1.81 15.82 -14.52
CA ILE A 36 1.29 15.96 -13.15
C ILE A 36 2.45 16.35 -12.24
N GLU A 37 2.35 17.49 -11.55
CA GLU A 37 3.30 17.86 -10.51
C GLU A 37 2.81 17.36 -9.14
N PRO A 38 3.70 16.98 -8.20
CA PRO A 38 3.31 16.51 -6.87
C PRO A 38 2.37 17.47 -6.13
N LYS A 39 2.60 18.78 -6.24
CA LYS A 39 1.74 19.83 -5.65
C LYS A 39 0.30 19.83 -6.17
N ASP A 40 0.05 19.23 -7.34
CA ASP A 40 -1.29 19.18 -7.94
C ASP A 40 -2.12 18.03 -7.34
N LEU A 41 -1.46 17.01 -6.78
CA LEU A 41 -2.09 15.89 -6.11
C LEU A 41 -2.89 16.36 -4.88
N LYS A 42 -4.12 15.86 -4.76
CA LYS A 42 -5.00 16.17 -3.61
C LYS A 42 -4.79 15.23 -2.43
N ALA A 43 -4.23 14.05 -2.69
CA ALA A 43 -3.86 13.05 -1.69
C ALA A 43 -2.82 12.11 -2.29
N VAL A 44 -1.85 11.72 -1.46
CA VAL A 44 -1.03 10.51 -1.63
C VAL A 44 -1.36 9.63 -0.43
N VAL A 45 -1.86 8.43 -0.64
CA VAL A 45 -2.18 7.49 0.44
C VAL A 45 -1.18 6.36 0.36
N LEU A 46 -0.38 6.18 1.41
CA LEU A 46 0.54 5.04 1.49
C LEU A 46 -0.15 3.91 2.24
N SER A 47 -0.10 2.70 1.69
CA SER A 47 -0.59 1.49 2.39
C SER A 47 0.16 1.30 3.71
N HIS A 48 1.48 1.54 3.67
CA HIS A 48 2.40 1.55 4.80
C HIS A 48 3.75 2.20 4.41
N LEU A 49 4.72 2.23 5.32
CA LEU A 49 5.99 2.96 5.21
C LEU A 49 7.22 2.06 4.99
N HIS A 50 7.05 0.78 4.63
CA HIS A 50 8.21 0.01 4.18
C HIS A 50 8.90 0.71 3.01
N HIS A 51 10.19 0.44 2.90
CA HIS A 51 11.09 1.10 1.97
C HIS A 51 10.57 1.19 0.52
N ASP A 52 9.96 0.14 0.00
CA ASP A 52 9.40 0.00 -1.34
C ASP A 52 8.00 0.62 -1.53
N HIS A 53 7.39 1.12 -0.46
CA HIS A 53 6.16 1.90 -0.47
C HIS A 53 6.37 3.37 -0.06
N GLY A 54 7.49 3.65 0.61
CA GLY A 54 7.84 4.98 1.14
C GLY A 54 9.06 5.63 0.49
N ASP A 55 9.74 4.97 -0.46
CA ASP A 55 10.92 5.51 -1.16
C ASP A 55 10.65 6.82 -1.90
N GLY A 56 9.50 6.92 -2.55
CA GLY A 56 9.08 8.08 -3.33
C GLY A 56 8.62 9.29 -2.51
N ILE A 57 8.62 9.22 -1.17
CA ILE A 57 8.13 10.32 -0.30
C ILE A 57 8.88 11.63 -0.59
N SER A 58 10.18 11.57 -0.86
CA SER A 58 10.99 12.75 -1.18
C SER A 58 10.58 13.43 -2.49
N ASP A 59 10.17 12.65 -3.50
CA ASP A 59 9.63 13.17 -4.75
C ASP A 59 8.22 13.75 -4.58
N LEU A 60 7.48 13.26 -3.58
CA LEU A 60 6.08 13.61 -3.33
C LEU A 60 5.90 14.64 -2.20
N LYS A 61 6.97 15.26 -1.70
CA LYS A 61 6.96 16.12 -0.51
C LYS A 61 6.00 17.32 -0.56
N ASP A 62 5.65 17.78 -1.76
CA ASP A 62 4.73 18.90 -1.97
C ASP A 62 3.26 18.46 -2.03
N ALA A 63 3.00 17.15 -1.97
CA ALA A 63 1.66 16.56 -1.89
C ALA A 63 1.26 16.30 -0.43
N PRO A 64 -0.04 16.30 -0.11
CA PRO A 64 -0.52 15.84 1.19
C PRO A 64 -0.44 14.30 1.25
N ILE A 65 0.58 13.79 1.94
CA ILE A 65 0.82 12.36 2.17
C ILE A 65 0.06 11.88 3.41
N TYR A 66 -0.65 10.77 3.28
CA TYR A 66 -1.52 10.18 4.29
C TYR A 66 -1.11 8.75 4.62
N VAL A 67 -1.20 8.41 5.91
CA VAL A 67 -1.08 7.04 6.45
C VAL A 67 -2.17 6.83 7.50
N SER A 68 -2.38 5.59 7.94
CA SER A 68 -3.21 5.36 9.13
C SER A 68 -2.52 5.87 10.40
N LYS A 69 -3.32 6.28 11.39
CA LYS A 69 -2.80 6.69 12.70
C LYS A 69 -2.00 5.58 13.39
N GLU A 70 -2.53 4.35 13.36
CA GLU A 70 -1.89 3.20 13.96
C GLU A 70 -0.51 2.93 13.34
N HIS A 71 -0.42 3.02 12.02
CA HIS A 71 0.85 2.82 11.32
C HIS A 71 1.86 3.91 11.67
N TRP A 72 1.44 5.18 11.67
CA TRP A 72 2.34 6.27 12.09
C TRP A 72 2.81 6.13 13.54
N ASP A 73 1.95 5.70 14.46
CA ASP A 73 2.35 5.48 15.85
C ASP A 73 3.42 4.38 15.99
N ALA A 74 3.41 3.36 15.12
CA ALA A 74 4.45 2.33 15.06
C ALA A 74 5.75 2.78 14.36
N TYR A 75 5.69 3.71 13.39
CA TYR A 75 6.80 4.09 12.52
C TYR A 75 7.36 5.52 12.73
N LYS A 76 6.81 6.32 13.64
CA LYS A 76 7.30 7.69 13.88
C LYS A 76 8.70 7.79 14.51
N SER A 77 9.21 6.70 15.09
CA SER A 77 10.59 6.63 15.61
C SER A 77 11.51 6.17 14.49
N PRO A 78 12.51 6.96 14.05
CA PRO A 78 13.37 6.58 12.93
C PRO A 78 14.09 5.24 13.13
N VAL A 79 14.57 4.96 14.35
CA VAL A 79 15.24 3.68 14.62
C VAL A 79 14.28 2.51 14.52
N GLN A 80 13.07 2.65 15.08
CA GLN A 80 12.06 1.59 15.00
C GLN A 80 11.61 1.38 13.55
N ALA A 81 11.29 2.45 12.84
CA ALA A 81 10.88 2.40 11.45
C ALA A 81 11.93 1.69 10.59
N THR A 82 13.21 2.00 10.80
CA THR A 82 14.28 1.28 10.12
C THR A 82 14.27 -0.21 10.45
N ILE A 83 14.19 -0.61 11.73
CA ILE A 83 14.13 -2.02 12.14
C ILE A 83 12.95 -2.75 11.48
N GLU A 84 11.82 -2.05 11.34
CA GLU A 84 10.61 -2.56 10.69
C GLU A 84 10.69 -2.51 9.16
N GLY A 85 11.79 -2.10 8.53
CA GLY A 85 11.95 -2.16 7.07
C GLY A 85 11.62 -0.86 6.31
N ALA A 86 11.45 0.27 7.00
CA ALA A 86 11.39 1.59 6.40
C ALA A 86 12.78 2.23 6.20
N VAL A 87 12.83 3.32 5.41
CA VAL A 87 14.05 4.14 5.19
C VAL A 87 13.84 5.60 5.62
N PRO A 88 13.64 5.88 6.91
CA PRO A 88 13.39 7.25 7.40
C PRO A 88 14.53 8.23 7.15
N ASN A 89 15.75 7.73 6.92
CA ASN A 89 16.89 8.55 6.46
C ASN A 89 16.71 9.13 5.05
N GLN A 90 15.76 8.60 4.27
CA GLN A 90 15.41 9.07 2.93
C GLN A 90 14.16 9.96 2.91
N TRP A 91 13.47 10.12 4.05
CA TRP A 91 12.33 11.02 4.15
C TRP A 91 12.80 12.48 4.20
N PRO A 92 11.98 13.44 3.72
CA PRO A 92 12.27 14.86 3.88
C PRO A 92 12.55 15.23 5.35
N GLU A 93 13.43 16.21 5.56
CA GLU A 93 13.69 16.72 6.91
C GLU A 93 12.40 17.22 7.55
N GLY A 94 12.11 16.75 8.77
CA GLY A 94 10.89 17.09 9.50
C GLY A 94 9.61 16.47 8.91
N PHE A 95 9.73 15.43 8.07
CA PHE A 95 8.57 14.72 7.52
C PHE A 95 7.64 14.21 8.63
N VAL A 96 6.37 14.62 8.53
CA VAL A 96 5.26 14.13 9.33
C VAL A 96 4.07 13.96 8.38
N PRO A 97 3.52 12.74 8.21
CA PRO A 97 2.39 12.53 7.34
C PRO A 97 1.11 13.07 7.98
N LYS A 98 0.08 13.27 7.15
CA LYS A 98 -1.29 13.43 7.63
C LYS A 98 -1.85 12.07 8.03
N LEU A 99 -2.77 12.08 8.99
CA LEU A 99 -3.41 10.86 9.48
C LEU A 99 -4.81 10.74 8.87
N LEU A 100 -5.14 9.56 8.38
CA LEU A 100 -6.49 9.25 7.94
C LEU A 100 -7.40 9.04 9.15
N GLU A 101 -8.59 9.63 9.07
CA GLU A 101 -9.63 9.50 10.09
C GLU A 101 -10.73 8.52 9.61
N PRO A 102 -11.12 7.52 10.40
CA PRO A 102 -12.09 6.50 10.01
C PRO A 102 -13.53 7.03 10.13
N THR A 103 -13.84 8.03 9.30
CA THR A 103 -15.14 8.71 9.27
C THR A 103 -16.17 7.99 8.41
N GLY A 104 -15.75 6.98 7.64
CA GLY A 104 -16.60 6.17 6.78
C GLY A 104 -17.16 4.94 7.51
N GLY A 105 -18.35 4.51 7.08
CA GLY A 105 -18.99 3.29 7.57
C GLY A 105 -18.37 2.00 7.02
N PRO A 106 -18.99 0.85 7.31
CA PRO A 106 -18.56 -0.44 6.80
C PRO A 106 -18.65 -0.51 5.27
N ILE A 107 -17.71 -1.22 4.65
CA ILE A 107 -17.69 -1.54 3.20
C ILE A 107 -17.54 -3.06 3.06
N GLY A 108 -18.63 -3.74 2.72
CA GLY A 108 -18.65 -5.21 2.68
C GLY A 108 -18.16 -5.81 4.01
N PRO A 109 -17.08 -6.62 4.03
CA PRO A 109 -16.55 -7.24 5.24
C PRO A 109 -15.60 -6.34 6.05
N PHE A 110 -15.32 -5.12 5.59
CA PHE A 110 -14.51 -4.14 6.31
C PHE A 110 -15.40 -3.30 7.24
N GLU A 111 -15.08 -3.28 8.54
CA GLU A 111 -15.94 -2.72 9.59
C GLU A 111 -15.99 -1.18 9.59
N ARG A 112 -14.94 -0.54 9.07
CA ARG A 112 -14.85 0.91 8.91
C ARG A 112 -14.04 1.24 7.66
N SER A 113 -14.19 2.48 7.19
CA SER A 113 -13.46 2.99 6.04
C SER A 113 -12.97 4.41 6.26
N TYR A 114 -11.99 4.82 5.46
CA TYR A 114 -11.40 6.15 5.44
C TYR A 114 -11.72 6.79 4.08
N PRO A 115 -12.76 7.63 3.98
CA PRO A 115 -13.09 8.32 2.73
C PRO A 115 -11.92 9.19 2.25
N ILE A 116 -11.50 8.99 0.99
CA ILE A 116 -10.40 9.75 0.38
C ILE A 116 -10.95 10.84 -0.55
N THR A 117 -11.95 10.49 -1.37
CA THR A 117 -12.63 11.45 -2.25
C THR A 117 -14.00 11.82 -1.71
N SER A 118 -14.43 13.07 -1.94
CA SER A 118 -15.71 13.59 -1.46
C SER A 118 -16.93 12.94 -2.14
N ASP A 119 -16.74 12.33 -3.31
CA ASP A 119 -17.77 11.58 -4.03
C ASP A 119 -17.89 10.12 -3.57
N GLY A 120 -17.04 9.69 -2.62
CA GLY A 120 -17.03 8.33 -2.08
C GLY A 120 -16.47 7.27 -3.04
N LYS A 121 -15.93 7.65 -4.20
CA LYS A 121 -15.39 6.69 -5.17
C LYS A 121 -14.07 6.07 -4.74
N VAL A 122 -13.29 6.73 -3.89
CA VAL A 122 -12.04 6.20 -3.35
C VAL A 122 -12.11 6.20 -1.83
N VAL A 123 -11.92 5.04 -1.24
CA VAL A 123 -11.87 4.85 0.22
C VAL A 123 -10.70 3.93 0.57
N ALA A 124 -10.04 4.17 1.70
CA ALA A 124 -9.14 3.18 2.28
C ALA A 124 -9.89 2.30 3.28
N VAL A 125 -9.40 1.09 3.50
CA VAL A 125 -9.91 0.13 4.49
C VAL A 125 -8.74 -0.51 5.22
N ASP A 126 -8.97 -0.92 6.47
CA ASP A 126 -7.94 -1.59 7.26
C ASP A 126 -7.66 -2.99 6.69
N THR A 127 -6.39 -3.27 6.40
CA THR A 127 -5.89 -4.61 6.03
C THR A 127 -4.64 -4.96 6.85
N PRO A 128 -4.73 -4.98 8.20
CA PRO A 128 -3.59 -5.21 9.07
C PRO A 128 -3.06 -6.65 8.94
N GLY A 129 -1.84 -6.85 9.42
CA GLY A 129 -1.20 -8.17 9.46
C GLY A 129 0.24 -8.08 9.00
N HIS A 130 0.42 -7.68 7.74
CA HIS A 130 1.75 -7.35 7.20
C HIS A 130 2.49 -6.40 8.13
N VAL A 131 1.87 -5.26 8.45
CA VAL A 131 2.30 -4.32 9.48
C VAL A 131 1.10 -3.76 10.26
N PRO A 132 1.30 -3.21 11.47
CA PRO A 132 0.28 -2.46 12.18
C PRO A 132 -0.26 -1.30 11.34
N GLY A 133 -1.58 -1.16 11.31
CA GLY A 133 -2.26 -0.09 10.57
C GLY A 133 -2.11 -0.12 9.03
N HIS A 134 -1.72 -1.25 8.43
CA HIS A 134 -1.68 -1.39 6.97
C HIS A 134 -3.05 -1.11 6.33
N LEU A 135 -3.06 -0.43 5.19
CA LEU A 135 -4.26 -0.04 4.45
C LEU A 135 -4.33 -0.68 3.06
N GLY A 136 -5.54 -1.10 2.67
CA GLY A 136 -5.92 -1.33 1.28
C GLY A 136 -6.74 -0.15 0.75
N LEU A 137 -6.76 0.05 -0.56
CA LEU A 137 -7.58 1.07 -1.22
C LEU A 137 -8.64 0.42 -2.09
N ILE A 138 -9.89 0.85 -1.93
CA ILE A 138 -11.03 0.47 -2.76
C ILE A 138 -11.36 1.64 -3.68
N VAL A 139 -11.38 1.39 -4.99
CA VAL A 139 -11.82 2.35 -6.00
C VAL A 139 -13.08 1.83 -6.67
N PHE A 140 -14.19 2.54 -6.50
CA PHE A 140 -15.47 2.24 -7.14
C PHE A 140 -15.49 2.87 -8.55
N GLY A 141 -15.25 2.03 -9.56
CA GLY A 141 -15.42 2.39 -10.95
C GLY A 141 -16.81 2.05 -11.48
N ASP A 142 -17.14 2.58 -12.64
CA ASP A 142 -18.48 2.38 -13.25
C ASP A 142 -18.72 0.93 -13.71
N ARG A 143 -17.64 0.17 -13.98
CA ARG A 143 -17.68 -1.21 -14.48
C ARG A 143 -17.20 -2.27 -13.49
N ALA A 144 -16.41 -1.86 -12.51
CA ALA A 144 -15.72 -2.76 -11.58
C ALA A 144 -15.34 -2.01 -10.31
N THR A 145 -15.22 -2.74 -9.21
CA THR A 145 -14.47 -2.28 -8.05
C THR A 145 -13.01 -2.70 -8.22
N TYR A 146 -12.08 -1.81 -7.93
CA TYR A 146 -10.64 -2.12 -7.91
C TYR A 146 -10.16 -2.16 -6.47
N PHE A 147 -9.43 -3.20 -6.10
CA PHE A 147 -8.83 -3.34 -4.77
C PHE A 147 -7.31 -3.28 -4.89
N LEU A 148 -6.74 -2.14 -4.55
CA LEU A 148 -5.28 -1.97 -4.46
C LEU A 148 -4.87 -2.52 -3.10
N ALA A 149 -4.29 -3.71 -3.10
CA ALA A 149 -4.10 -4.48 -1.88
C ALA A 149 -2.89 -4.03 -1.06
N GLY A 150 -1.97 -3.25 -1.65
CA GLY A 150 -0.65 -3.05 -1.07
C GLY A 150 -0.01 -4.41 -0.80
N ASP A 151 0.39 -4.61 0.45
CA ASP A 151 1.02 -5.83 0.94
C ASP A 151 0.08 -6.62 1.87
N ALA A 152 -1.23 -6.35 1.81
CA ALA A 152 -2.19 -7.29 2.40
C ALA A 152 -2.08 -8.69 1.75
N THR A 153 -1.56 -8.74 0.52
CA THR A 153 -1.06 -9.92 -0.17
C THR A 153 -0.06 -9.47 -1.23
N TYR A 154 0.98 -10.26 -1.53
CA TYR A 154 1.93 -9.91 -2.60
C TYR A 154 1.39 -10.22 -3.99
N ASP A 155 0.59 -11.28 -4.12
CA ASP A 155 0.01 -11.70 -5.40
C ASP A 155 -1.34 -12.40 -5.22
N GLN A 156 -2.06 -12.58 -6.33
CA GLN A 156 -3.35 -13.28 -6.28
C GLN A 156 -3.21 -14.74 -5.82
N ALA A 157 -2.08 -15.41 -6.11
CA ALA A 157 -1.91 -16.83 -5.80
C ALA A 157 -1.79 -17.08 -4.29
N LEU A 158 -1.10 -16.21 -3.55
CA LEU A 158 -1.03 -16.22 -2.09
C LEU A 158 -2.40 -15.92 -1.48
N LEU A 159 -3.11 -14.93 -2.01
CA LEU A 159 -4.47 -14.60 -1.57
C LEU A 159 -5.42 -15.80 -1.78
N ASP A 160 -5.35 -16.48 -2.92
CA ASP A 160 -6.15 -17.67 -3.21
C ASP A 160 -5.90 -18.80 -2.22
N GLN A 161 -4.62 -19.05 -1.93
CA GLN A 161 -4.17 -20.09 -0.99
C GLN A 161 -4.35 -19.70 0.49
N GLU A 162 -4.74 -18.46 0.77
CA GLU A 162 -4.80 -17.88 2.13
C GLU A 162 -3.46 -17.99 2.87
N LEU A 163 -2.37 -17.79 2.12
CA LEU A 163 -1.00 -17.75 2.63
C LEU A 163 -0.57 -16.30 2.86
N THR A 164 0.16 -16.09 3.94
CA THR A 164 0.81 -14.80 4.20
C THR A 164 2.01 -14.62 3.30
N ASP A 165 2.40 -13.36 3.13
CA ASP A 165 3.71 -13.00 2.63
C ASP A 165 4.86 -13.49 3.55
N GLY A 166 6.09 -13.33 3.08
CA GLY A 166 7.28 -13.71 3.85
C GLY A 166 7.63 -12.72 4.96
N VAL A 167 7.35 -11.42 4.78
CA VAL A 167 7.59 -10.36 5.77
C VAL A 167 6.26 -10.04 6.43
N ASN A 168 6.05 -10.50 7.66
CA ASN A 168 4.76 -10.36 8.31
C ASN A 168 4.87 -10.17 9.83
N ASN A 169 4.23 -9.13 10.35
CA ASN A 169 4.22 -8.86 11.79
C ASN A 169 3.16 -9.67 12.55
N ASN A 170 2.02 -9.99 11.93
CA ASN A 170 0.96 -10.79 12.53
C ASN A 170 0.21 -11.66 11.49
N PRO A 171 0.62 -12.93 11.32
CA PRO A 171 0.09 -13.76 10.24
C PRO A 171 -1.40 -14.10 10.42
N TYR A 172 -1.91 -14.13 11.65
CA TYR A 172 -3.33 -14.35 11.90
C TYR A 172 -4.16 -13.18 11.37
N LEU A 173 -3.76 -11.94 11.67
CA LEU A 173 -4.45 -10.75 11.15
C LEU A 173 -4.30 -10.64 9.63
N ALA A 174 -3.15 -11.01 9.06
CA ALA A 174 -2.94 -11.01 7.62
C ALA A 174 -3.90 -11.97 6.90
N ILE A 175 -4.07 -13.18 7.43
CA ILE A 175 -5.05 -14.15 6.89
C ILE A 175 -6.48 -13.61 6.99
N GLU A 176 -6.85 -12.97 8.11
CA GLU A 176 -8.18 -12.35 8.24
C GLU A 176 -8.39 -11.20 7.24
N SER A 177 -7.37 -10.38 6.99
CA SER A 177 -7.39 -9.35 5.93
C SER A 177 -7.57 -9.98 4.55
N ILE A 178 -6.83 -11.05 4.23
CA ILE A 178 -6.98 -11.82 2.98
C ILE A 178 -8.42 -12.33 2.83
N LYS A 179 -9.00 -12.93 3.87
CA LYS A 179 -10.39 -13.43 3.84
C LYS A 179 -11.39 -12.32 3.60
N LYS A 180 -11.20 -11.14 4.19
CA LYS A 180 -12.05 -9.96 3.93
C LYS A 180 -11.96 -9.52 2.46
N ILE A 181 -10.77 -9.52 1.86
CA ILE A 181 -10.61 -9.19 0.43
C ILE A 181 -11.35 -10.22 -0.44
N LYS A 182 -11.17 -11.52 -0.16
CA LYS A 182 -11.90 -12.60 -0.87
C LYS A 182 -13.41 -12.42 -0.73
N GLU A 183 -13.90 -12.15 0.47
CA GLU A 183 -15.32 -11.98 0.73
C GLU A 183 -15.90 -10.77 -0.02
N LEU A 184 -15.19 -9.64 -0.07
CA LEU A 184 -15.60 -8.50 -0.90
C LEU A 184 -15.67 -8.89 -2.39
N ALA A 185 -14.72 -9.66 -2.89
CA ALA A 185 -14.71 -10.12 -4.29
C ALA A 185 -15.85 -11.11 -4.61
N ARG A 186 -16.40 -11.84 -3.62
CA ARG A 186 -17.61 -12.65 -3.82
C ARG A 186 -18.86 -11.81 -3.96
N GLN A 187 -18.89 -10.61 -3.38
CA GLN A 187 -20.07 -9.75 -3.32
C GLN A 187 -20.26 -8.89 -4.57
N GLN A 188 -19.19 -8.65 -5.35
CA GLN A 188 -19.22 -7.73 -6.49
C GLN A 188 -18.09 -8.01 -7.49
N PRO A 189 -18.22 -7.57 -8.76
CA PRO A 189 -17.11 -7.60 -9.71
C PRO A 189 -15.92 -6.78 -9.18
N LEU A 190 -14.84 -7.48 -8.83
CA LEU A 190 -13.65 -6.90 -8.23
C LEU A 190 -12.42 -7.28 -9.05
N VAL A 191 -11.59 -6.29 -9.38
CA VAL A 191 -10.25 -6.49 -9.94
C VAL A 191 -9.24 -6.32 -8.80
N LEU A 192 -8.49 -7.38 -8.51
CA LEU A 192 -7.46 -7.39 -7.46
C LEU A 192 -6.14 -6.86 -8.01
N LEU A 193 -5.53 -5.90 -7.30
CA LEU A 193 -4.28 -5.23 -7.69
C LEU A 193 -3.27 -5.22 -6.52
N PRO A 194 -2.56 -6.34 -6.27
CA PRO A 194 -1.48 -6.40 -5.30
C PRO A 194 -0.25 -5.61 -5.78
N ALA A 195 0.59 -5.13 -4.86
CA ALA A 195 1.75 -4.31 -5.22
C ALA A 195 2.88 -5.10 -5.90
N HIS A 196 3.03 -6.38 -5.55
CA HIS A 196 4.12 -7.26 -6.01
C HIS A 196 3.69 -8.30 -7.04
N ASP A 197 2.55 -8.10 -7.69
CA ASP A 197 2.00 -9.01 -8.69
C ASP A 197 2.24 -8.48 -10.11
N LEU A 198 3.07 -9.18 -10.89
CA LEU A 198 3.41 -8.81 -12.26
C LEU A 198 2.18 -8.78 -13.20
N ASP A 199 1.11 -9.51 -12.85
CA ASP A 199 -0.14 -9.52 -13.61
C ASP A 199 -1.09 -8.37 -13.22
N ALA A 200 -0.80 -7.56 -12.18
CA ALA A 200 -1.71 -6.49 -11.73
C ALA A 200 -2.06 -5.51 -12.85
N ALA A 201 -1.08 -5.06 -13.64
CA ALA A 201 -1.31 -4.17 -14.78
C ALA A 201 -2.18 -4.82 -15.87
N ARG A 202 -1.97 -6.12 -16.16
CA ARG A 202 -2.79 -6.89 -17.09
C ARG A 202 -4.23 -6.99 -16.58
N ARG A 203 -4.42 -7.36 -15.31
CA ARG A 203 -5.75 -7.49 -14.69
C ARG A 203 -6.53 -6.17 -14.75
N LEU A 204 -5.88 -5.04 -14.49
CA LEU A 204 -6.47 -3.71 -14.63
C LEU A 204 -6.91 -3.45 -16.08
N ALA A 205 -6.04 -3.67 -17.05
CA ALA A 205 -6.31 -3.38 -18.46
C ALA A 205 -7.41 -4.27 -19.06
N GLU A 206 -7.47 -5.54 -18.65
CA GLU A 206 -8.40 -6.54 -19.19
C GLU A 206 -9.71 -6.64 -18.40
N LEU A 207 -9.83 -5.93 -17.26
CA LEU A 207 -10.92 -6.11 -16.30
C LEU A 207 -11.05 -7.58 -15.85
N ASP A 208 -9.92 -8.18 -15.51
CA ASP A 208 -9.84 -9.56 -15.03
C ASP A 208 -10.44 -9.64 -13.63
N PHE A 209 -11.71 -10.02 -13.56
CA PHE A 209 -12.43 -10.12 -12.29
C PHE A 209 -11.91 -11.29 -11.48
N TYR A 210 -11.42 -10.98 -10.29
CA TYR A 210 -10.99 -11.96 -9.32
C TYR A 210 -12.18 -12.82 -8.88
N LYS A 211 -12.03 -14.14 -8.98
CA LYS A 211 -13.04 -15.13 -8.60
C LYS A 211 -12.45 -16.02 -7.51
N PRO A 212 -12.74 -15.73 -6.23
CA PRO A 212 -12.22 -16.52 -5.13
C PRO A 212 -12.59 -17.99 -5.28
N THR A 213 -11.64 -18.88 -5.04
CA THR A 213 -11.91 -20.31 -4.90
C THR A 213 -12.84 -20.56 -3.70
N GLU A 214 -13.73 -21.54 -3.84
CA GLU A 214 -14.43 -22.11 -2.68
C GLU A 214 -13.42 -22.99 -1.92
N LEU A 215 -13.34 -22.79 -0.61
CA LEU A 215 -12.56 -23.64 0.30
C LEU A 215 -13.28 -24.96 0.56
#